data_AF-A0A0H2U7H3-F1
#
_entry.id   AF-A0A0H2U7H3-F1
#
_cell.length_a   1.000
_cell.length_b   1.000
_cell.length_c   1.000
_cell.angle_alpha   90.00
_cell.angle_beta   90.00
_cell.angle_gamma   90.00
#
_symmetry.space_group_name_H-M   'P 1'
#
loop_
_entity.id
_entity.type
_entity.pdbx_description
1 polymer ?
#
loop_
_entity_poly.entity_id
_entity_poly.type
_entity_poly.pdbx_seq_one_letter_code
_entity_poly.pdbx_strand_id
1 'polypeptide(L)'
;LGWARDWFRGTPLEGKPLGHVDTWTAWVLPENAGVIASVDWLGHNSFPYWENSRPNAIEQAEENFYSAVRETERVAAGKPVWITETGWPHRGPSQRAAVPSPENARTYWRQVGCSLFGSRNVWWYTLKDANTAQTDISFGITPIDSSTPVFDLSC
;
A
#
# COMPACT_ATOMS: atom_id res chain seq x y z
N LEU A 1 -9.28 -10.04 -16.71
CA LEU A 1 -8.50 -8.93 -17.33
C LEU A 1 -8.68 -8.84 -18.85
N GLY A 2 -8.56 -9.95 -19.60
CA GLY A 2 -8.77 -9.92 -21.07
C GLY A 2 -10.09 -9.27 -21.52
N TRP A 3 -11.22 -9.65 -20.91
CA TRP A 3 -12.53 -9.07 -21.25
C TRP A 3 -12.68 -7.59 -20.89
N ALA A 4 -11.93 -7.08 -19.91
CA ALA A 4 -12.02 -5.66 -19.54
C ALA A 4 -11.55 -4.77 -20.70
N ARG A 5 -10.51 -5.19 -21.43
CA ARG A 5 -10.05 -4.48 -22.62
C ARG A 5 -11.08 -4.51 -23.75
N ASP A 6 -11.78 -5.63 -23.92
CA ASP A 6 -12.87 -5.72 -24.89
C ASP A 6 -14.03 -4.79 -24.54
N TRP A 7 -14.38 -4.68 -23.26
CA TRP A 7 -15.44 -3.77 -22.79
C TRP A 7 -15.06 -2.29 -22.90
N PHE A 8 -13.78 -1.97 -22.81
CA PHE A 8 -13.30 -0.59 -22.97
C PHE A 8 -13.23 -0.14 -24.43
N ARG A 9 -13.28 -1.05 -25.41
CA ARG A 9 -13.22 -0.72 -26.84
C ARG A 9 -14.37 0.22 -27.22
N GLY A 10 -14.05 1.32 -27.88
CA GLY A 10 -15.00 2.36 -28.28
C GLY A 10 -15.45 3.29 -27.15
N THR A 11 -14.87 3.17 -25.94
CA THR A 11 -15.17 4.05 -24.79
C THR A 11 -13.99 5.00 -24.51
N PRO A 12 -14.17 6.06 -23.69
CA PRO A 12 -13.07 6.90 -23.24
C PRO A 12 -11.97 6.18 -22.42
N LEU A 13 -12.24 4.94 -21.96
CA LEU A 13 -11.28 4.11 -21.24
C LEU A 13 -10.40 3.26 -22.18
N GLU A 14 -10.68 3.27 -23.49
CA GLU A 14 -9.84 2.57 -24.46
C GLU A 14 -8.39 3.07 -24.40
N GLY A 15 -7.44 2.13 -24.41
CA GLY A 15 -6.01 2.42 -24.35
C GLY A 15 -5.50 2.94 -22.99
N LYS A 16 -6.35 3.06 -21.96
CA LYS A 16 -5.89 3.38 -20.60
C LYS A 16 -5.15 2.20 -19.98
N PRO A 17 -4.11 2.44 -19.17
CA PRO A 17 -3.34 1.38 -18.54
C PRO A 17 -4.19 0.61 -17.53
N LEU A 18 -4.16 -0.72 -17.61
CA LEU A 18 -4.90 -1.61 -16.73
C LEU A 18 -3.95 -2.26 -15.73
N GLY A 19 -4.20 -2.06 -14.44
CA GLY A 19 -3.48 -2.74 -13.36
C GLY A 19 -4.35 -3.69 -12.57
N HIS A 20 -3.71 -4.39 -11.65
CA HIS A 20 -4.34 -5.13 -10.57
C HIS A 20 -3.58 -4.80 -9.28
N VAL A 21 -4.26 -4.86 -8.14
CA VAL A 21 -3.67 -4.55 -6.83
C VAL A 21 -3.68 -5.80 -5.99
N ASP A 22 -2.53 -6.14 -5.42
CA ASP A 22 -2.42 -7.26 -4.52
C ASP A 22 -1.21 -7.14 -3.59
N THR A 23 -1.11 -8.05 -2.62
CA THR A 23 0.08 -8.19 -1.80
C THR A 23 1.20 -8.88 -2.56
N TRP A 24 2.46 -8.70 -2.11
CA TRP A 24 3.59 -9.43 -2.70
C TRP A 24 3.41 -10.95 -2.61
N THR A 25 2.77 -11.44 -1.54
CA THR A 25 2.54 -12.87 -1.32
C THR A 25 1.62 -13.48 -2.37
N ALA A 26 0.65 -12.71 -2.89
CA ALA A 26 -0.17 -13.14 -4.02
C ALA A 26 0.62 -13.05 -5.33
N TRP A 27 1.35 -11.95 -5.55
CA TRP A 27 2.10 -11.74 -6.79
C TRP A 27 3.13 -12.83 -7.08
N VAL A 28 3.81 -13.36 -6.06
CA VAL A 28 4.85 -14.38 -6.25
C VAL A 28 4.32 -15.79 -6.51
N LEU A 29 3.01 -16.02 -6.39
CA LEU A 29 2.39 -17.31 -6.65
C LEU A 29 2.40 -17.61 -8.16
N PRO A 30 2.90 -18.79 -8.60
CA PRO A 30 2.91 -19.15 -10.02
C PRO A 30 1.52 -19.12 -10.67
N GLU A 31 0.47 -19.44 -9.91
CA GLU A 31 -0.91 -19.42 -10.38
C GLU A 31 -1.36 -18.01 -10.82
N ASN A 32 -0.73 -16.96 -10.29
CA ASN A 32 -1.02 -15.57 -10.62
C ASN A 32 -0.18 -15.01 -11.79
N ALA A 33 0.71 -15.81 -12.39
CA ALA A 33 1.53 -15.37 -13.52
C ALA A 33 0.71 -14.87 -14.72
N GLY A 34 -0.49 -15.44 -14.94
CA GLY A 34 -1.41 -14.98 -15.99
C GLY A 34 -1.96 -13.58 -15.75
N VAL A 35 -2.15 -13.18 -14.48
CA VAL A 35 -2.53 -11.81 -14.10
C VAL A 35 -1.39 -10.85 -14.42
N ILE A 36 -0.17 -11.19 -13.99
CA ILE A 36 1.04 -10.41 -14.29
C ILE A 36 1.19 -10.19 -15.79
N ALA A 37 1.01 -11.24 -16.60
CA ALA A 37 1.11 -11.15 -18.05
C ALA A 37 0.07 -10.19 -18.67
N SER A 38 -1.11 -10.08 -18.06
CA SER A 38 -2.28 -9.36 -18.60
C SER A 38 -2.35 -7.87 -18.22
N VAL A 39 -1.67 -7.43 -17.17
CA VAL A 39 -1.66 -6.03 -16.69
C VAL A 39 -0.53 -5.20 -17.29
N ASP A 40 -0.69 -3.88 -17.33
CA ASP A 40 0.35 -2.92 -17.75
C ASP A 40 1.27 -2.52 -16.60
N TRP A 41 0.80 -2.64 -15.36
CA TRP A 41 1.50 -2.31 -14.12
C TRP A 41 0.97 -3.15 -12.96
N LEU A 42 1.79 -3.33 -11.92
CA LEU A 42 1.42 -4.09 -10.72
C LEU A 42 1.21 -3.12 -9.56
N GLY A 43 0.04 -3.21 -8.91
CA GLY A 43 -0.23 -2.52 -7.66
C GLY A 43 0.28 -3.33 -6.48
N HIS A 44 1.16 -2.74 -5.71
CA HIS A 44 1.70 -3.30 -4.48
C HIS A 44 0.94 -2.72 -3.28
N ASN A 45 0.25 -3.61 -2.57
CA ASN A 45 -0.38 -3.32 -1.30
C ASN A 45 0.42 -3.99 -0.18
N SER A 46 0.95 -3.22 0.76
CA SER A 46 1.60 -3.82 1.94
C SER A 46 1.53 -2.93 3.18
N PHE A 47 1.32 -3.59 4.31
CA PHE A 47 1.22 -2.97 5.62
C PHE A 47 2.08 -3.75 6.60
N PRO A 48 3.33 -3.33 6.85
CA PRO A 48 4.24 -4.02 7.78
C PRO A 48 3.67 -4.21 9.18
N TYR A 49 2.72 -3.36 9.59
CA TYR A 49 1.96 -3.51 10.83
C TYR A 49 1.29 -4.89 10.97
N TRP A 50 0.82 -5.48 9.87
CA TRP A 50 0.17 -6.81 9.84
C TRP A 50 1.14 -7.98 9.63
N GLU A 51 2.46 -7.75 9.55
CA GLU A 51 3.45 -8.80 9.33
C GLU A 51 3.45 -9.82 10.48
N ASN A 52 3.27 -11.10 10.15
CA ASN A 52 3.09 -12.19 11.11
C ASN A 52 4.16 -13.29 11.04
N SER A 53 4.99 -13.29 10.00
CA SER A 53 6.05 -14.28 9.75
C SER A 53 7.44 -13.79 10.19
N ARG A 54 7.63 -12.46 10.30
CA ARG A 54 8.88 -11.80 10.70
C ARG A 54 8.66 -10.90 11.93
N PRO A 55 9.71 -10.39 12.59
CA PRO A 55 9.57 -9.28 13.54
C PRO A 55 8.89 -8.08 12.86
N ASN A 56 7.94 -7.46 13.55
CA ASN A 56 7.08 -6.42 12.98
C ASN A 56 6.99 -5.16 13.86
N ALA A 57 7.98 -4.91 14.73
CA ALA A 57 8.05 -3.63 15.42
C ALA A 57 8.31 -2.50 14.41
N ILE A 58 8.06 -1.26 14.81
CA ILE A 58 8.18 -0.09 13.93
C ILE A 58 9.58 0.02 13.30
N GLU A 59 10.62 -0.42 14.01
CA GLU A 59 12.01 -0.40 13.55
C GLU A 59 12.28 -1.39 12.41
N GLN A 60 11.41 -2.37 12.18
CA GLN A 60 11.50 -3.30 11.04
C GLN A 60 10.55 -2.93 9.89
N ALA A 61 9.68 -1.93 10.07
CA ALA A 61 8.62 -1.62 9.13
C ALA A 61 9.16 -1.22 7.74
N GLU A 62 10.21 -0.40 7.70
CA GLU A 62 10.86 0.03 6.46
C GLU A 62 11.45 -1.15 5.67
N GLU A 63 12.27 -2.00 6.30
CA GLU A 63 12.88 -3.15 5.62
C GLU A 63 11.82 -4.17 5.21
N ASN A 64 10.81 -4.45 6.04
CA ASN A 64 9.71 -5.34 5.69
C ASN A 64 8.95 -4.82 4.46
N PHE A 65 8.67 -3.51 4.40
CA PHE A 65 8.02 -2.87 3.26
C PHE A 65 8.88 -3.01 2.00
N TYR A 66 10.15 -2.60 2.05
CA TYR A 66 11.01 -2.64 0.87
C TYR A 66 11.35 -4.07 0.41
N SER A 67 11.46 -5.03 1.33
CA SER A 67 11.57 -6.46 0.99
C SER A 67 10.34 -6.93 0.21
N ALA A 68 9.14 -6.55 0.64
CA ALA A 68 7.89 -6.91 -0.05
C ALA A 68 7.80 -6.27 -1.44
N VAL A 69 8.20 -5.00 -1.58
CA VAL A 69 8.25 -4.30 -2.86
C VAL A 69 9.22 -5.01 -3.82
N ARG A 70 10.42 -5.36 -3.36
CA ARG A 70 11.42 -6.09 -4.17
C ARG A 70 10.89 -7.44 -4.69
N GLU A 71 10.12 -8.17 -3.88
CA GLU A 71 9.50 -9.43 -4.34
C GLU A 71 8.45 -9.20 -5.44
N THR A 72 7.69 -8.10 -5.35
CA THR A 72 6.74 -7.73 -6.41
C THR A 72 7.47 -7.33 -7.69
N GLU A 73 8.53 -6.52 -7.56
CA GLU A 73 9.37 -6.09 -8.69
C GLU A 73 10.07 -7.27 -9.37
N ARG A 74 10.50 -8.28 -8.60
CA ARG A 74 11.14 -9.51 -9.11
C ARG A 74 10.25 -10.25 -10.12
N VAL A 75 8.93 -10.24 -9.91
CA VAL A 75 7.97 -10.92 -10.80
C VAL A 75 7.32 -9.98 -11.81
N ALA A 76 7.53 -8.66 -11.70
CA ALA A 76 6.90 -7.66 -12.55
C ALA A 76 7.33 -7.70 -14.03
N ALA A 77 8.37 -8.47 -14.37
CA ALA A 77 8.88 -8.62 -15.74
C ALA A 77 9.16 -7.27 -16.45
N GLY A 78 9.74 -6.32 -15.71
CA GLY A 78 10.06 -4.98 -16.20
C GLY A 78 8.88 -4.00 -16.23
N LYS A 79 7.66 -4.44 -15.86
CA LYS A 79 6.50 -3.57 -15.71
C LYS A 79 6.66 -2.69 -14.46
N PRO A 80 6.13 -1.45 -14.46
CA PRO A 80 6.20 -0.60 -13.29
C PRO A 80 5.38 -1.18 -12.14
N VAL A 81 5.93 -1.04 -10.93
CA VAL A 81 5.26 -1.37 -9.67
C VAL A 81 4.85 -0.07 -8.98
N TRP A 82 3.56 0.09 -8.74
CA TRP A 82 2.99 1.25 -8.05
C TRP A 82 2.65 0.87 -6.61
N ILE A 83 2.91 1.76 -5.65
CA ILE A 83 2.54 1.53 -4.26
C ILE A 83 1.10 1.97 -4.09
N THR A 84 0.16 1.03 -4.09
CA THR A 84 -1.26 1.37 -4.13
C THR A 84 -1.88 1.51 -2.76
N GLU A 85 -1.34 0.83 -1.75
CA GLU A 85 -1.68 1.07 -0.35
C GLU A 85 -0.51 0.72 0.56
N THR A 86 -0.25 1.62 1.50
CA THR A 86 0.58 1.36 2.67
C THR A 86 0.31 2.40 3.74
N GLY A 87 0.62 2.09 4.98
CA GLY A 87 0.42 3.00 6.10
C GLY A 87 0.71 2.30 7.42
N TRP A 88 0.64 3.07 8.51
CA TRP A 88 0.74 2.56 9.86
C TRP A 88 -0.35 3.20 10.72
N PRO A 89 -1.11 2.41 11.49
CA PRO A 89 -2.23 2.93 12.25
C PRO A 89 -1.75 3.80 13.40
N HIS A 90 -2.42 4.93 13.61
CA HIS A 90 -2.09 5.84 14.71
C HIS A 90 -2.90 5.57 15.99
N ARG A 91 -3.90 4.69 15.90
CA ARG A 91 -4.74 4.25 17.03
C ARG A 91 -5.25 2.83 16.76
N GLY A 92 -5.29 2.00 17.80
CA GLY A 92 -5.97 0.70 17.79
C GLY A 92 -5.27 -0.35 18.65
N PRO A 93 -5.57 -1.65 18.47
CA PRO A 93 -4.87 -2.71 19.18
C PRO A 93 -3.44 -2.89 18.65
N SER A 94 -2.51 -3.37 19.47
CA SER A 94 -1.21 -3.83 18.97
C SER A 94 -1.35 -5.13 18.19
N GLN A 95 -0.52 -5.31 17.16
CA GLN A 95 -0.39 -6.56 16.42
C GLN A 95 0.99 -7.13 16.64
N ARG A 96 1.10 -8.13 17.53
CA ARG A 96 2.40 -8.65 17.97
C ARG A 96 3.27 -7.50 18.51
N ALA A 97 4.40 -7.18 17.86
CA ALA A 97 5.27 -6.07 18.24
C ALA A 97 4.93 -4.74 17.55
N ALA A 98 4.00 -4.74 16.58
CA ALA A 98 3.55 -3.53 15.90
C ALA A 98 2.56 -2.77 16.79
N VAL A 99 3.01 -1.64 17.35
CA VAL A 99 2.20 -0.78 18.22
C VAL A 99 1.64 0.39 17.40
N PRO A 100 0.31 0.60 17.37
CA PRO A 100 -0.26 1.79 16.77
C PRO A 100 -0.09 3.00 17.69
N SER A 101 0.45 4.09 17.16
CA SER A 101 0.50 5.40 17.84
C SER A 101 0.78 6.52 16.83
N PRO A 102 0.47 7.78 17.14
CA PRO A 102 0.86 8.91 16.28
C PRO A 102 2.36 8.95 16.01
N GLU A 103 3.19 8.61 17.01
CA GLU A 103 4.65 8.58 16.90
C GLU A 103 5.13 7.48 15.93
N ASN A 104 4.57 6.27 16.03
CA ASN A 104 4.93 5.18 15.11
C ASN A 104 4.40 5.43 13.70
N ALA A 105 3.18 5.98 13.57
CA ALA A 105 2.64 6.36 12.27
C ALA A 105 3.48 7.45 11.59
N ARG A 106 3.95 8.45 12.36
CA ARG A 106 4.89 9.47 11.87
C ARG A 106 6.25 8.87 11.49
N THR A 107 6.77 7.95 12.29
CA THR A 107 8.03 7.26 11.99
C THR A 107 7.93 6.52 10.66
N TYR A 108 6.84 5.77 10.46
CA TYR A 108 6.59 5.06 9.21
C TYR A 108 6.42 6.01 8.01
N TRP A 109 5.68 7.10 8.18
CA TRP A 109 5.56 8.16 7.17
C TRP A 109 6.91 8.73 6.75
N ARG A 110 7.79 9.04 7.71
CA ARG A 110 9.11 9.63 7.44
C ARG A 110 10.08 8.65 6.78
N GLN A 111 10.09 7.39 7.20
CA GLN A 111 10.99 6.37 6.66
C GLN A 111 10.53 5.91 5.27
N VAL A 112 9.26 5.55 5.15
CA VAL A 112 8.71 4.97 3.91
C VAL A 112 8.08 6.05 3.05
N GLY A 113 7.06 6.74 3.55
CA GLY A 113 6.30 7.75 2.79
C GLY A 113 7.20 8.79 2.11
N CYS A 114 8.02 9.50 2.88
CA CYS A 114 8.87 10.58 2.35
C CYS A 114 9.84 10.13 1.26
N SER A 115 10.31 8.88 1.31
CA SER A 115 11.19 8.34 0.27
C SER A 115 10.44 7.95 -1.02
N LEU A 116 9.13 7.69 -0.93
CA LEU A 116 8.25 7.36 -2.06
C LEU A 116 7.65 8.59 -2.74
N PHE A 117 7.35 9.65 -1.97
CA PHE A 117 6.68 10.84 -2.50
C PHE A 117 7.54 11.55 -3.54
N GLY A 118 7.00 11.70 -4.75
CA GLY A 118 7.70 12.30 -5.89
C GLY A 118 8.70 11.37 -6.60
N SER A 119 8.99 10.18 -6.05
CA SER A 119 9.88 9.19 -6.67
C SER A 119 9.11 8.05 -7.34
N ARG A 120 7.92 7.71 -6.82
CA ARG A 120 7.05 6.64 -7.34
C ARG A 120 5.58 7.07 -7.33
N ASN A 121 4.77 6.38 -8.13
CA ASN A 121 3.33 6.43 -7.96
C ASN A 121 2.98 5.76 -6.64
N VAL A 122 2.41 6.53 -5.72
CA VAL A 122 2.08 6.10 -4.36
C VAL A 122 0.71 6.64 -3.94
N TRP A 123 -0.09 5.76 -3.34
CA TRP A 123 -1.33 6.10 -2.66
C TRP A 123 -1.19 5.67 -1.20
N TRP A 124 -1.05 6.68 -0.34
CA TRP A 124 -0.94 6.44 1.11
C TRP A 124 -2.30 6.11 1.69
N TYR A 125 -2.37 5.05 2.49
CA TYR A 125 -3.59 4.61 3.16
C TYR A 125 -3.62 5.15 4.60
N THR A 126 -4.49 6.09 4.94
CA THR A 126 -5.45 6.82 4.08
C THR A 126 -5.55 8.27 4.56
N LEU A 127 -6.17 9.16 3.77
CA LEU A 127 -6.38 10.54 4.20
C LEU A 127 -7.32 10.61 5.42
N LYS A 128 -8.45 9.91 5.35
CA LYS A 128 -9.49 9.82 6.40
C LYS A 128 -10.00 8.38 6.49
N ASP A 129 -10.28 7.92 7.70
CA ASP A 129 -10.96 6.63 7.87
C ASP A 129 -12.39 6.74 7.34
N ALA A 130 -12.66 6.07 6.22
CA ALA A 130 -13.94 6.15 5.51
C ALA A 130 -14.97 5.13 6.01
N ASN A 131 -14.51 4.01 6.59
CA ASN A 131 -15.39 2.98 7.13
C ASN A 131 -15.81 3.34 8.57
N THR A 132 -16.95 4.01 8.71
CA THR A 132 -17.46 4.44 10.02
C THR A 132 -17.86 3.29 10.95
N ALA A 133 -18.02 2.07 10.43
CA ALA A 133 -18.28 0.88 11.24
C ALA A 133 -17.00 0.33 11.91
N GLN A 134 -15.81 0.73 11.42
CA GLN A 134 -14.53 0.31 11.96
C GLN A 134 -14.02 1.37 12.95
N THR A 135 -14.24 1.13 14.24
CA THR A 135 -13.85 2.07 15.30
C THR A 135 -12.52 1.72 15.95
N ASP A 136 -12.13 0.45 15.89
CA ASP A 136 -11.09 -0.11 16.74
C ASP A 136 -9.68 0.16 16.20
N ILE A 137 -9.54 0.54 14.94
CA ILE A 137 -8.26 0.84 14.32
C ILE A 137 -8.38 1.97 13.30
N SER A 138 -7.44 2.89 13.34
CA SER A 138 -7.43 4.14 12.56
C SER A 138 -6.13 4.26 11.77
N PHE A 139 -6.22 4.36 10.45
CA PHE A 139 -5.11 4.66 9.55
C PHE A 139 -5.20 6.09 8.99
N GLY A 140 -6.37 6.73 9.07
CA GLY A 140 -6.59 8.09 8.61
C GLY A 140 -5.58 9.07 9.20
N ILE A 141 -4.75 9.67 8.35
CA ILE A 141 -3.75 10.66 8.80
C ILE A 141 -4.41 11.98 9.21
N THR A 142 -5.68 12.18 8.88
CA THR A 142 -6.49 13.34 9.28
C THR A 142 -7.82 12.87 9.86
N PRO A 143 -8.27 13.41 11.01
CA PRO A 143 -9.60 13.12 11.54
C PRO A 143 -10.72 13.52 10.56
N ILE A 144 -11.88 12.85 10.66
CA ILE A 144 -12.98 13.04 9.69
C ILE A 144 -13.50 14.48 9.65
N ASP A 145 -13.50 15.14 10.81
CA ASP A 145 -14.02 16.47 11.10
C ASP A 145 -12.92 17.56 11.15
N SER A 146 -11.70 17.23 10.75
CA SER A 146 -10.55 18.13 10.79
C SER A 146 -9.85 18.26 9.44
N SER A 147 -9.08 19.33 9.29
CA SER A 147 -8.06 19.52 8.25
C SER A 147 -6.63 19.46 8.81
N THR A 148 -6.49 19.24 10.12
CA THR A 148 -5.20 19.14 10.80
C THR A 148 -4.81 17.66 10.90
N PRO A 149 -3.65 17.25 10.35
CA PRO A 149 -3.18 15.89 10.47
C PRO A 149 -2.91 15.45 11.90
N VAL A 150 -3.00 14.14 12.17
CA VAL A 150 -2.75 13.53 13.49
C VAL A 150 -1.26 13.53 13.87
N PHE A 151 -0.36 13.77 12.91
CA PHE A 151 1.07 13.98 13.10
C PHE A 151 1.65 14.87 11.99
N ASP A 152 2.83 15.43 12.23
CA ASP A 152 3.57 16.24 11.26
C ASP A 152 3.93 15.43 10.00
N LEU A 153 3.48 15.93 8.84
CA LEU A 153 3.63 15.30 7.52
C LEU A 153 4.88 15.77 6.75
N SER A 154 5.70 16.65 7.32
CA SER A 154 6.88 17.17 6.64
C SER A 154 7.89 16.08 6.29
N CYS A 155 8.33 16.15 5.03
CA CYS A 155 9.54 15.59 4.48
C CYS A 155 10.49 16.77 4.19
#